data_AF-A0A3D1R5L8-F1
#
_entry.id   AF-A0A3D1R5L8-F1
#
_cell.length_a   1.000
_cell.length_b   1.000
_cell.length_c   1.000
_cell.angle_alpha   90.00
_cell.angle_beta   90.00
_cell.angle_gamma   90.00
#
_symmetry.space_group_name_H-M   'P 1'
#
loop_
_entity.id
_entity.type
_entity.pdbx_description
1 polymer ?
#
loop_
_entity_poly.entity_id
_entity_poly.type
_entity_poly.pdbx_seq_one_letter_code
_entity_poly.pdbx_strand_id
1 'polypeptide(L)'
;IGERQIALDQDDAVWLNFRGPAGSFPTVPVIDLMEGRLPAGALEDKIVLLGMTHLGQDRVRTPFSSAVPGVEIQATLVDNLLRGDPLRRTGWWTDGLLCLLVGLLVSLSFWPRLVASPPLQALAALFVVGAYLSTSGWLFAARDLWAPWLGPGLAFALAGAVCLTQSYLGEGRQRRRLRKAFAHYLGDEVIGELLENPRMLAPGGERRELSVLFSDIRDFTTYSERLSPEQIVAFLNTYLTPMTRAVLGTQGYLDKYIGDAIMAVFGAPVPRAEHAPQALDCALRMHRELDTLRPEAARLGIDLRIGVGVNTGEVIVGNMGAEERFDYTVAGDSVNLASRLEGLTKVYGVFCLVGERTRRAAGARFCFREVDLVQVKGKSQPVAIYELLGGGEHPVASYGQLDLFERGVERWRAGAFAEAHAAFLAFLEANPGDPVSRLYLERLDALGRTCPPGWTGVFVHVNK
;
A
#
# COMPACT_ATOMS: atom_id res chain seq x y z
N ILE A 1 19.63 1.45 -69.59
CA ILE A 1 20.30 2.28 -70.63
C ILE A 1 21.44 1.44 -71.18
N GLY A 2 21.33 0.99 -72.44
CA GLY A 2 22.17 -0.13 -72.92
C GLY A 2 21.93 -1.39 -72.07
N GLU A 3 22.98 -2.10 -71.69
CA GLU A 3 22.91 -3.29 -70.81
C GLU A 3 22.69 -2.97 -69.32
N ARG A 4 22.80 -1.70 -68.91
CA ARG A 4 22.64 -1.30 -67.49
C ARG A 4 21.16 -1.22 -67.12
N GLN A 5 20.74 -2.04 -66.16
CA GLN A 5 19.44 -1.94 -65.51
C GLN A 5 19.49 -0.88 -64.39
N ILE A 6 18.50 0.02 -64.39
CA ILE A 6 18.34 1.04 -63.34
C ILE A 6 17.10 0.64 -62.56
N ALA A 7 17.25 0.42 -61.26
CA ALA A 7 16.11 0.15 -60.39
C ALA A 7 15.32 1.46 -60.22
N LEU A 8 14.10 1.49 -60.78
CA LEU A 8 13.13 2.55 -60.53
C LEU A 8 12.40 2.27 -59.21
N ASP A 9 12.01 3.34 -58.52
CA ASP A 9 11.11 3.24 -57.37
C ASP A 9 9.67 2.92 -57.82
N GLN A 10 8.77 2.69 -56.88
CA GLN A 10 7.37 2.29 -57.13
C GLN A 10 6.56 3.31 -57.94
N ASP A 11 7.00 4.56 -57.97
CA ASP A 11 6.38 5.66 -58.73
C ASP A 11 7.11 5.92 -60.08
N ASP A 12 7.86 4.94 -60.59
CA ASP A 12 8.74 5.06 -61.77
C ASP A 12 9.79 6.20 -61.66
N ALA A 13 10.10 6.62 -60.43
CA ALA A 13 11.04 7.69 -60.12
C ALA A 13 12.42 7.18 -59.70
N VAL A 14 13.45 8.02 -59.85
CA VAL A 14 14.82 7.75 -59.36
C VAL A 14 15.17 8.72 -58.25
N TRP A 15 15.56 8.21 -57.08
CA TRP A 15 16.07 9.04 -56.01
C TRP A 15 17.52 9.43 -56.28
N LEU A 16 17.78 10.74 -56.20
CA LEU A 16 19.09 11.31 -56.48
C LEU A 16 19.98 11.34 -55.24
N ASN A 17 21.19 10.82 -55.38
CA ASN A 17 22.26 10.97 -54.39
C ASN A 17 23.00 12.28 -54.65
N PHE A 18 22.52 13.37 -54.05
CA PHE A 18 23.08 14.70 -54.22
C PHE A 18 24.53 14.78 -53.70
N ARG A 19 25.40 15.46 -54.46
CA ARG A 19 26.84 15.53 -54.16
C ARG A 19 27.27 16.71 -53.29
N GLY A 20 26.39 17.69 -53.08
CA GLY A 20 26.71 18.86 -52.28
C GLY A 20 25.79 20.06 -52.55
N PRO A 21 26.18 21.25 -52.04
CA PRO A 21 25.44 22.50 -52.27
C PRO A 21 25.53 22.97 -53.73
N ALA A 22 24.79 24.02 -54.07
CA ALA A 22 24.82 24.62 -55.41
C ALA A 22 26.27 24.95 -55.85
N GLY A 23 26.61 24.64 -57.10
CA GLY A 23 27.97 24.82 -57.63
C GLY A 23 28.91 23.63 -57.39
N SER A 24 28.38 22.46 -56.99
CA SER A 24 29.16 21.22 -56.84
C SER A 24 29.70 20.70 -58.18
N PHE A 25 29.05 21.05 -59.29
CA PHE A 25 29.52 20.72 -60.64
C PHE A 25 30.22 21.93 -61.26
N PRO A 26 31.35 21.75 -61.97
CA PRO A 26 32.01 22.83 -62.69
C PRO A 26 31.06 23.47 -63.70
N THR A 27 30.86 24.78 -63.60
CA THR A 27 30.01 25.56 -64.50
C THR A 27 30.85 26.53 -65.31
N VAL A 28 30.53 26.67 -66.59
CA VAL A 28 31.22 27.57 -67.51
C VAL A 28 30.17 28.47 -68.16
N PRO A 29 30.35 29.81 -68.14
CA PRO A 29 29.47 30.71 -68.87
C PRO A 29 29.47 30.39 -70.37
N VAL A 30 28.29 30.27 -70.97
CA VAL A 30 28.16 29.97 -72.41
C VAL A 30 28.86 31.03 -73.28
N ILE A 31 28.91 32.28 -72.82
CA ILE A 31 29.61 33.37 -73.51
C ILE A 31 31.12 33.10 -73.67
N ASP A 32 31.76 32.43 -72.70
CA ASP A 32 33.18 32.09 -72.77
C ASP A 32 33.47 30.98 -73.77
N LEU A 33 32.48 30.09 -74.00
CA LEU A 33 32.52 29.11 -75.08
C LEU A 33 32.36 29.79 -76.44
N MET A 34 31.42 30.74 -76.57
CA MET A 34 31.15 31.44 -77.83
C MET A 34 32.30 32.35 -78.26
N GLU A 35 32.99 32.99 -77.32
CA GLU A 35 34.12 33.88 -77.58
C GLU A 35 35.47 33.14 -77.69
N GLY A 36 35.48 31.81 -77.60
CA GLY A 36 36.71 31.00 -77.73
C GLY A 36 37.69 31.20 -76.57
N ARG A 37 37.22 31.61 -75.39
CA ARG A 37 38.04 31.87 -74.19
C ARG A 37 38.43 30.59 -73.44
N LEU A 38 37.92 29.43 -73.85
CA LEU A 38 38.22 28.14 -73.23
C LEU A 38 39.48 27.50 -73.84
N PRO A 39 40.34 26.85 -73.03
CA PRO A 39 41.47 26.09 -73.54
C PRO A 39 41.03 25.03 -74.55
N ALA A 40 41.81 24.83 -75.62
CA ALA A 40 41.57 23.76 -76.58
C ALA A 40 41.56 22.40 -75.86
N GLY A 41 40.51 21.59 -76.08
CA GLY A 41 40.31 20.30 -75.41
C GLY A 41 39.60 20.36 -74.05
N ALA A 42 39.22 21.54 -73.53
CA ALA A 42 38.61 21.65 -72.19
C ALA A 42 37.29 20.87 -72.01
N LEU A 43 36.58 20.58 -73.10
CA LEU A 43 35.31 19.85 -73.14
C LEU A 43 35.42 18.46 -73.81
N GLU A 44 36.62 18.04 -74.20
CA GLU A 44 36.85 16.73 -74.83
C GLU A 44 36.51 15.60 -73.84
N ASP A 45 35.82 14.56 -74.33
CA ASP A 45 35.33 13.40 -73.56
C ASP A 45 34.44 13.71 -72.33
N LYS A 46 33.85 14.91 -72.26
CA LYS A 46 32.94 15.32 -71.18
C LYS A 46 31.49 15.36 -71.62
N ILE A 47 30.60 15.01 -70.69
CA ILE A 47 29.17 15.27 -70.84
C ILE A 47 28.91 16.74 -70.49
N VAL A 48 28.48 17.53 -71.47
CA VAL A 48 28.17 18.95 -71.29
C VAL A 48 26.66 19.12 -71.22
N LEU A 49 26.17 19.68 -70.12
CA LEU A 49 24.76 20.01 -69.94
C LEU A 49 24.58 21.52 -70.08
N LEU A 50 23.74 21.93 -71.03
CA LEU A 50 23.40 23.33 -71.26
C LEU A 50 22.11 23.67 -70.50
N GLY A 51 22.17 24.66 -69.63
CA GLY A 51 21.02 25.11 -68.86
C GLY A 51 21.20 26.52 -68.30
N MET A 52 20.10 27.09 -67.82
CA MET A 52 20.08 28.45 -67.29
C MET A 52 20.48 28.46 -65.81
N THR A 53 21.40 29.35 -65.44
CA THR A 53 21.88 29.52 -64.05
C THR A 53 21.50 30.89 -63.46
N HIS A 54 20.77 31.73 -64.20
CA HIS A 54 20.38 33.08 -63.77
C HIS A 54 19.33 33.07 -62.64
N LEU A 55 19.30 34.16 -61.86
CA LEU A 55 18.33 34.35 -60.77
C LEU A 55 16.90 34.49 -61.33
N GLY A 56 16.02 33.54 -61.00
CA GLY A 56 14.56 33.69 -61.15
C GLY A 56 13.84 32.56 -61.90
N GLN A 57 14.53 31.81 -62.76
CA GLN A 57 13.95 30.69 -63.51
C GLN A 57 14.71 29.39 -63.21
N ASP A 58 13.96 28.28 -63.15
CA ASP A 58 14.47 26.89 -63.01
C ASP A 58 15.42 26.66 -61.81
N ARG A 59 14.97 27.03 -60.59
CA ARG A 59 15.67 26.70 -59.34
C ARG A 59 14.84 25.75 -58.49
N VAL A 60 15.47 24.71 -57.99
CA VAL A 60 14.84 23.66 -57.19
C VAL A 60 15.54 23.57 -55.84
N ARG A 61 14.75 23.26 -54.80
CA ARG A 61 15.27 23.03 -53.45
C ARG A 61 15.84 21.61 -53.35
N THR A 62 17.07 21.49 -52.86
CA THR A 62 17.72 20.20 -52.59
C THR A 62 18.04 20.09 -51.10
N PRO A 63 18.42 18.89 -50.60
CA PRO A 63 18.83 18.72 -49.19
C PRO A 63 19.99 19.62 -48.76
N PHE A 64 20.86 20.05 -49.70
CA PHE A 64 22.06 20.84 -49.40
C PHE A 64 21.90 22.34 -49.63
N SER A 65 20.91 22.78 -50.43
CA SER A 65 20.76 24.19 -50.79
C SER A 65 19.32 24.54 -51.13
N SER A 66 18.88 25.71 -50.68
CA SER A 66 17.51 26.20 -50.87
C SER A 66 17.17 26.51 -52.32
N ALA A 67 18.18 26.74 -53.16
CA ALA A 67 18.01 27.09 -54.56
C ALA A 67 19.19 26.60 -55.40
N VAL A 68 19.03 25.47 -56.09
CA VAL A 68 20.01 24.87 -57.02
C VAL A 68 19.48 25.00 -58.45
N PRO A 69 20.30 25.40 -59.44
CA PRO A 69 19.88 25.41 -60.85
C PRO A 69 19.39 24.03 -61.32
N GLY A 70 18.28 23.98 -62.08
CA GLY A 70 17.69 22.72 -62.55
C GLY A 70 18.65 21.85 -63.36
N VAL A 71 19.58 22.48 -64.09
CA VAL A 71 20.66 21.77 -64.81
C VAL A 71 21.59 20.98 -63.90
N GLU A 72 21.82 21.42 -62.66
CA GLU A 72 22.63 20.67 -61.68
C GLU A 72 21.89 19.42 -61.16
N ILE A 73 20.56 19.40 -61.19
CA ILE A 73 19.78 18.18 -60.90
C ILE A 73 19.99 17.16 -62.00
N GLN A 74 19.94 17.60 -63.27
CA GLN A 74 20.23 16.73 -64.41
C GLN A 74 21.68 16.22 -64.37
N ALA A 75 22.63 17.07 -63.96
CA ALA A 75 24.02 16.68 -63.75
C ALA A 75 24.16 15.61 -62.64
N THR A 76 23.42 15.77 -61.54
CA THR A 76 23.37 14.79 -60.44
C THR A 76 22.80 13.45 -60.92
N LEU A 77 21.71 13.47 -61.70
CA LEU A 77 21.12 12.26 -62.28
C LEU A 77 22.13 11.54 -63.18
N VAL A 78 22.77 12.25 -64.10
CA VAL A 78 23.79 11.67 -64.99
C VAL A 78 24.95 11.08 -64.18
N ASP A 79 25.45 11.80 -63.17
CA ASP A 79 26.52 11.30 -62.29
C ASP A 79 26.11 10.01 -61.55
N ASN A 80 24.92 9.95 -60.95
CA ASN A 80 24.42 8.75 -60.28
C ASN A 80 24.27 7.57 -61.25
N LEU A 81 23.84 7.81 -62.49
CA LEU A 81 23.70 6.77 -63.51
C LEU A 81 25.05 6.26 -64.03
N LEU A 82 26.05 7.13 -64.15
CA LEU A 82 27.40 6.77 -64.57
C LEU A 82 28.11 5.94 -63.50
N ARG A 83 28.00 6.36 -62.23
CA ARG A 83 28.63 5.69 -61.07
C ARG A 83 27.84 4.48 -60.57
N GLY A 84 26.55 4.39 -60.88
CA GLY A 84 25.68 3.28 -60.47
C GLY A 84 25.23 3.35 -59.00
N ASP A 85 25.20 4.55 -58.41
CA ASP A 85 24.87 4.78 -57.00
C ASP A 85 23.65 5.72 -56.76
N PRO A 86 22.51 5.51 -57.44
CA PRO A 86 21.29 6.21 -57.06
C PRO A 86 20.83 5.77 -55.66
N LEU A 87 20.25 6.69 -54.90
CA LEU A 87 19.64 6.34 -53.62
C LEU A 87 18.50 5.35 -53.84
N ARG A 88 18.35 4.39 -52.94
CA ARG A 88 17.26 3.40 -52.98
C ARG A 88 16.41 3.57 -51.74
N ARG A 89 15.09 3.56 -51.93
CA ARG A 89 14.13 3.60 -50.82
C ARG A 89 13.61 2.19 -50.53
N THR A 90 13.33 1.90 -49.27
CA THR A 90 12.58 0.70 -48.87
C THR A 90 11.14 0.77 -49.36
N GLY A 91 10.55 -0.38 -49.70
CA GLY A 91 9.16 -0.44 -50.15
C GLY A 91 8.17 -0.25 -49.00
N TRP A 92 6.92 0.13 -49.31
CA TRP A 92 5.89 0.38 -48.30
C TRP A 92 5.61 -0.82 -47.37
N TRP A 93 5.70 -2.06 -47.87
CA TRP A 93 5.55 -3.27 -47.06
C TRP A 93 6.67 -3.42 -46.03
N THR A 94 7.92 -3.13 -46.42
CA THR A 94 9.06 -3.16 -45.49
C THR A 94 8.96 -2.05 -44.45
N ASP A 95 8.44 -0.88 -44.83
CA ASP A 95 8.17 0.22 -43.90
C ASP A 95 7.12 -0.17 -42.86
N GLY A 96 6.02 -0.80 -43.30
CA GLY A 96 4.98 -1.33 -42.41
C GLY A 96 5.51 -2.40 -41.45
N LEU A 97 6.33 -3.34 -41.95
CA LEU A 97 6.96 -4.37 -41.13
C LEU A 97 7.90 -3.76 -40.07
N LEU A 98 8.69 -2.75 -40.44
CA LEU A 98 9.58 -2.05 -39.51
C LEU A 98 8.79 -1.31 -38.42
N CYS A 99 7.68 -0.66 -38.78
CA CYS A 99 6.81 -0.01 -37.80
C CYS A 99 6.22 -1.01 -36.81
N LEU A 100 5.75 -2.16 -37.31
CA LEU A 100 5.22 -3.24 -36.47
C LEU A 100 6.30 -3.84 -35.56
N LEU A 101 7.49 -4.08 -36.08
CA LEU A 101 8.62 -4.60 -35.31
C LEU A 101 9.03 -3.64 -34.19
N VAL A 102 9.18 -2.35 -34.48
CA VAL A 102 9.51 -1.34 -33.46
C VAL A 102 8.41 -1.25 -32.40
N GLY A 103 7.15 -1.21 -32.81
CA GLY A 103 6.01 -1.21 -31.88
C GLY A 103 5.98 -2.44 -30.97
N LEU A 104 6.29 -3.63 -31.52
CA LEU A 104 6.36 -4.88 -30.75
C LEU A 104 7.54 -4.87 -29.77
N LEU A 105 8.73 -4.45 -30.19
CA LEU A 105 9.92 -4.40 -29.34
C LEU A 105 9.78 -3.41 -28.19
N VAL A 106 9.17 -2.26 -28.44
CA VAL A 106 8.79 -1.30 -27.38
C VAL A 106 7.81 -1.97 -26.43
N SER A 107 6.73 -2.56 -26.94
CA SER A 107 5.72 -3.22 -26.10
C SER A 107 6.30 -4.35 -25.24
N LEU A 108 7.21 -5.16 -25.79
CA LEU A 108 7.93 -6.22 -25.08
C LEU A 108 8.85 -5.67 -23.98
N SER A 109 9.44 -4.49 -24.18
CA SER A 109 10.30 -3.84 -23.17
C SER A 109 9.51 -3.44 -21.92
N PHE A 110 8.21 -3.18 -22.06
CA PHE A 110 7.29 -2.88 -20.95
C PHE A 110 6.58 -4.13 -20.41
N TRP A 111 6.93 -5.33 -20.89
CA TRP A 111 6.33 -6.57 -20.41
C TRP A 111 6.83 -6.88 -18.98
N PRO A 112 5.94 -6.94 -17.98
CA PRO A 112 6.33 -7.00 -16.56
C PRO A 112 7.07 -8.28 -16.16
N ARG A 113 7.03 -9.35 -16.98
CA ARG A 113 7.81 -10.57 -16.72
C ARG A 113 9.26 -10.51 -17.21
N LEU A 114 9.62 -9.56 -18.07
CA LEU A 114 10.95 -9.47 -18.67
C LEU A 114 11.83 -8.40 -18.01
N VAL A 115 11.26 -7.25 -17.63
CA VAL A 115 12.02 -6.12 -17.06
C VAL A 115 11.28 -5.54 -15.85
N ALA A 116 11.89 -5.68 -14.66
CA ALA A 116 11.21 -5.44 -13.38
C ALA A 116 11.20 -3.98 -12.88
N SER A 117 12.00 -3.07 -13.45
CA SER A 117 12.07 -1.67 -12.99
C SER A 117 11.77 -0.66 -14.10
N PRO A 118 10.97 0.40 -13.83
CA PRO A 118 10.68 1.47 -14.79
C PRO A 118 11.90 2.10 -15.49
N PRO A 119 13.05 2.38 -14.82
CA PRO A 119 14.21 2.96 -15.52
C PRO A 119 14.84 1.98 -16.52
N LEU A 120 14.86 0.67 -16.21
CA LEU A 120 15.35 -0.35 -17.15
C LEU A 120 14.42 -0.48 -18.37
N GLN A 121 13.11 -0.35 -18.19
CA GLN A 121 12.14 -0.37 -19.30
C GLN A 121 12.36 0.82 -20.26
N ALA A 122 12.57 2.02 -19.70
CA ALA A 122 12.87 3.22 -20.50
C ALA A 122 14.20 3.09 -21.25
N LEU A 123 15.23 2.54 -20.61
CA LEU A 123 16.53 2.30 -21.23
C LEU A 123 16.43 1.30 -22.39
N ALA A 124 15.67 0.21 -22.22
CA ALA A 124 15.43 -0.78 -23.25
C ALA A 124 14.68 -0.18 -24.46
N ALA A 125 13.64 0.63 -24.22
CA ALA A 125 12.92 1.32 -25.27
C ALA A 125 13.81 2.31 -26.05
N LEU A 126 14.67 3.07 -25.35
CA LEU A 126 15.66 3.95 -25.97
C LEU A 126 16.70 3.17 -26.78
N PHE A 127 17.12 2.00 -26.30
CA PHE A 127 18.04 1.13 -27.03
C PHE A 127 17.45 0.66 -28.36
N VAL A 128 16.16 0.30 -28.40
CA VAL A 128 15.47 -0.08 -29.66
C VAL A 128 15.53 1.05 -30.69
N VAL A 129 15.26 2.30 -30.27
CA VAL A 129 15.33 3.46 -31.16
C VAL A 129 16.77 3.73 -31.60
N GLY A 130 17.72 3.71 -30.66
CA GLY A 130 19.14 3.91 -30.96
C GLY A 130 19.68 2.87 -31.93
N ALA A 131 19.32 1.60 -31.76
CA ALA A 131 19.68 0.52 -32.66
C ALA A 131 19.07 0.71 -34.06
N TYR A 132 17.80 1.12 -34.14
CA TYR A 132 17.14 1.41 -35.41
C TYR A 132 17.81 2.57 -36.16
N LEU A 133 18.04 3.71 -35.49
CA LEU A 133 18.70 4.87 -36.09
C LEU A 133 20.13 4.57 -36.53
N SER A 134 20.88 3.82 -35.71
CA SER A 134 22.25 3.39 -36.05
C SER A 134 22.27 2.47 -37.27
N THR A 135 21.34 1.52 -37.33
CA THR A 135 21.22 0.59 -38.47
C THR A 135 20.80 1.34 -39.74
N SER A 136 19.85 2.28 -39.63
CA SER A 136 19.42 3.13 -40.75
C SER A 136 20.58 4.00 -41.28
N GLY A 137 21.34 4.63 -40.38
CA GLY A 137 22.53 5.41 -40.76
C GLY A 137 23.62 4.56 -41.42
N TRP A 138 23.86 3.35 -40.92
CA TRP A 138 24.80 2.42 -41.52
C TRP A 138 24.35 1.94 -42.91
N LEU A 139 23.06 1.61 -43.08
CA LEU A 139 22.50 1.22 -44.39
C LEU A 139 22.60 2.36 -45.42
N PHE A 140 22.36 3.60 -44.99
CA PHE A 140 22.53 4.77 -45.84
C PHE A 140 23.99 4.93 -46.28
N ALA A 141 24.93 4.88 -45.33
CA ALA A 141 26.35 5.10 -45.62
C ALA A 141 27.02 3.97 -46.41
N ALA A 142 26.61 2.71 -46.20
CA ALA A 142 27.26 1.55 -46.80
C ALA A 142 26.58 1.04 -48.07
N ARG A 143 25.29 1.34 -48.28
CA ARG A 143 24.46 0.71 -49.33
C ARG A 143 23.57 1.70 -50.10
N ASP A 144 23.70 3.01 -49.85
CA ASP A 144 22.84 4.05 -50.43
C ASP A 144 21.34 3.77 -50.22
N LEU A 145 21.01 3.03 -49.15
CA LEU A 145 19.65 2.60 -48.84
C LEU A 145 19.06 3.53 -47.78
N TRP A 146 18.04 4.30 -48.17
CA TRP A 146 17.30 5.17 -47.28
C TRP A 146 16.16 4.41 -46.60
N ALA A 147 16.31 4.16 -45.30
CA ALA A 147 15.25 3.64 -44.45
C ALA A 147 14.48 4.81 -43.78
N PRO A 148 13.14 4.81 -43.83
CA PRO A 148 12.33 5.93 -43.38
C PRO A 148 12.26 6.00 -41.86
N TRP A 149 12.70 7.13 -41.29
CA TRP A 149 12.71 7.33 -39.84
C TRP A 149 11.36 7.75 -39.24
N LEU A 150 10.49 8.39 -40.04
CA LEU A 150 9.25 9.00 -39.55
C LEU A 150 8.22 7.96 -39.09
N GLY A 151 7.98 6.92 -39.89
CA GLY A 151 7.01 5.86 -39.57
C GLY A 151 7.37 5.10 -38.28
N PRO A 152 8.56 4.48 -38.21
CA PRO A 152 9.04 3.81 -37.00
C PRO A 152 9.16 4.75 -35.79
N GLY A 153 9.52 6.03 -36.01
CA GLY A 153 9.54 7.05 -34.96
C GLY A 153 8.16 7.33 -34.37
N LEU A 154 7.13 7.44 -35.22
CA LEU A 154 5.73 7.56 -34.78
C LEU A 154 5.24 6.30 -34.08
N ALA A 155 5.57 5.12 -34.61
CA ALA A 155 5.22 3.84 -33.98
C ALA A 155 5.83 3.72 -32.58
N PHE A 156 7.09 4.12 -32.41
CA PHE A 156 7.75 4.22 -31.10
C PHE A 156 7.02 5.19 -30.16
N ALA A 157 6.73 6.41 -30.63
CA ALA A 157 6.10 7.44 -29.80
C ALA A 157 4.70 7.01 -29.33
N LEU A 158 3.89 6.44 -30.23
CA LEU A 158 2.55 5.97 -29.91
C LEU A 158 2.57 4.75 -28.98
N ALA A 159 3.39 3.74 -29.29
CA ALA A 159 3.52 2.56 -28.44
C ALA A 159 4.05 2.92 -27.04
N GLY A 160 5.07 3.78 -26.99
CA GLY A 160 5.64 4.30 -25.74
C GLY A 160 4.62 5.07 -24.92
N ALA A 161 3.83 5.96 -25.52
CA ALA A 161 2.77 6.70 -24.83
C ALA A 161 1.70 5.76 -24.23
N VAL A 162 1.27 4.75 -24.99
CA VAL A 162 0.31 3.74 -24.51
C VAL A 162 0.89 2.95 -23.34
N CYS A 163 2.12 2.44 -23.48
CA CYS A 163 2.79 1.68 -22.43
C CYS A 163 3.00 2.50 -21.15
N LEU A 164 3.49 3.74 -21.26
CA LEU A 164 3.69 4.62 -20.11
C LEU A 164 2.36 4.93 -19.40
N THR A 165 1.29 5.17 -20.17
CA THR A 165 -0.04 5.40 -19.62
C THR A 165 -0.55 4.17 -18.88
N GLN A 166 -0.37 2.97 -19.44
CA GLN A 166 -0.75 1.72 -18.78
C GLN A 166 0.04 1.47 -17.49
N SER A 167 1.35 1.67 -17.50
CA SER A 167 2.21 1.53 -16.32
C SER A 167 1.80 2.51 -15.20
N TYR A 168 1.59 3.78 -15.54
CA TYR A 168 1.19 4.81 -14.58
C TYR A 168 -0.20 4.55 -13.99
N LEU A 169 -1.18 4.20 -14.83
CA LEU A 169 -2.53 3.87 -14.36
C LEU A 169 -2.56 2.57 -13.55
N GLY A 170 -1.69 1.61 -13.84
CA GLY A 170 -1.55 0.36 -13.09
C GLY A 170 -1.15 0.60 -11.64
N GLU A 171 -0.07 1.37 -11.42
CA GLU A 171 0.45 1.67 -10.07
C GLU A 171 -0.56 2.44 -9.22
N GLY A 172 -1.23 3.45 -9.79
CA GLY A 172 -2.24 4.24 -9.09
C GLY A 172 -3.47 3.42 -8.69
N ARG A 173 -3.91 2.49 -9.55
CA ARG A 173 -5.07 1.62 -9.25
C ARG A 173 -4.76 0.65 -8.11
N GLN A 174 -3.56 0.09 -8.04
CA GLN A 174 -3.20 -0.84 -6.98
C GLN A 174 -3.17 -0.15 -5.62
N ARG A 175 -2.56 1.05 -5.52
CA ARG A 175 -2.57 1.86 -4.29
C ARG A 175 -3.99 2.22 -3.84
N ARG A 176 -4.85 2.66 -4.78
CA ARG A 176 -6.25 2.98 -4.47
C ARG A 176 -7.06 1.76 -4.04
N ARG A 177 -6.84 0.59 -4.65
CA ARG A 177 -7.50 -0.67 -4.27
C ARG A 177 -7.10 -1.10 -2.85
N LEU A 178 -5.81 -1.09 -2.54
CA LEU A 178 -5.31 -1.41 -1.19
C LEU A 178 -5.86 -0.43 -0.15
N ARG A 179 -5.79 0.88 -0.42
CA ARG A 179 -6.37 1.89 0.46
C ARG A 179 -7.85 1.64 0.72
N LYS A 180 -8.64 1.37 -0.32
CA LYS A 180 -10.07 1.11 -0.18
C LYS A 180 -10.36 -0.19 0.59
N ALA A 181 -9.54 -1.22 0.41
CA ALA A 181 -9.71 -2.50 1.12
C ALA A 181 -9.45 -2.38 2.63
N PHE A 182 -8.43 -1.60 3.03
CA PHE A 182 -8.04 -1.48 4.43
C PHE A 182 -8.64 -0.27 5.17
N ALA A 183 -9.26 0.69 4.47
CA ALA A 183 -9.90 1.88 5.05
C ALA A 183 -10.96 1.59 6.12
N HIS A 184 -11.57 0.41 6.08
CA HIS A 184 -12.59 0.02 7.06
C HIS A 184 -12.00 -0.57 8.35
N TYR A 185 -10.72 -0.95 8.33
CA TYR A 185 -10.08 -1.69 9.43
C TYR A 185 -8.90 -0.92 10.07
N LEU A 186 -8.32 0.04 9.34
CA LEU A 186 -7.13 0.80 9.73
C LEU A 186 -7.37 2.31 9.63
N GLY A 187 -6.75 3.07 10.54
CA GLY A 187 -6.70 4.53 10.45
C GLY A 187 -5.83 5.00 9.28
N ASP A 188 -6.09 6.22 8.77
CA ASP A 188 -5.40 6.80 7.61
C ASP A 188 -3.88 6.79 7.72
N GLU A 189 -3.34 6.99 8.93
CA GLU A 189 -1.91 6.97 9.22
C GLU A 189 -1.30 5.57 9.00
N VAL A 190 -1.93 4.53 9.55
CA VAL A 190 -1.46 3.14 9.40
C VAL A 190 -1.57 2.69 7.94
N ILE A 191 -2.59 3.14 7.21
CA ILE A 191 -2.74 2.89 5.77
C ILE A 191 -1.61 3.55 4.97
N GLY A 192 -1.24 4.79 5.31
CA GLY A 192 -0.14 5.50 4.67
C GLY A 192 1.16 4.70 4.73
N GLU A 193 1.52 4.25 5.94
CA GLU A 193 2.73 3.46 6.18
C GLU A 193 2.66 2.07 5.51
N LEU A 194 1.49 1.45 5.45
CA LEU A 194 1.27 0.16 4.77
C LEU A 194 1.48 0.26 3.25
N LEU A 195 1.10 1.39 2.65
CA LEU A 195 1.29 1.65 1.22
C LEU A 195 2.74 1.93 0.85
N GLU A 196 3.56 2.41 1.80
CA GLU A 196 5.00 2.57 1.62
C GLU A 196 5.74 1.22 1.68
N ASN A 197 5.29 0.31 2.55
CA ASN A 197 5.89 -1.01 2.72
C ASN A 197 4.87 -2.16 2.65
N PRO A 198 4.36 -2.52 1.44
CA PRO A 198 3.35 -3.56 1.28
C PRO A 198 3.80 -4.96 1.71
N ARG A 199 5.12 -5.18 1.89
CA ARG A 199 5.68 -6.46 2.36
C ARG A 199 5.23 -6.82 3.79
N MET A 200 4.74 -5.86 4.57
CA MET A 200 4.17 -6.13 5.90
C MET A 200 2.89 -6.99 5.86
N LEU A 201 2.27 -7.14 4.67
CA LEU A 201 1.10 -8.01 4.43
C LEU A 201 1.48 -9.36 3.80
N ALA A 202 2.78 -9.69 3.74
CA ALA A 202 3.22 -10.90 3.07
C ALA A 202 2.55 -12.16 3.64
N PRO A 203 2.22 -13.16 2.80
CA PRO A 203 1.68 -14.42 3.26
C PRO A 203 2.61 -15.11 4.27
N GLY A 204 2.05 -15.55 5.39
CA GLY A 204 2.80 -16.15 6.50
C GLY A 204 2.41 -15.52 7.84
N GLY A 205 2.46 -16.31 8.91
CA GLY A 205 2.31 -15.83 10.26
C GLY A 205 3.68 -15.51 10.86
N GLU A 206 3.89 -14.29 11.35
CA GLU A 206 5.07 -13.95 12.14
C GLU A 206 4.74 -13.95 13.63
N ARG A 207 5.68 -14.40 14.47
CA ARG A 207 5.54 -14.27 15.92
C ARG A 207 5.92 -12.86 16.32
N ARG A 208 5.02 -12.15 16.98
CA ARG A 208 5.22 -10.77 17.42
C ARG A 208 4.56 -10.55 18.77
N GLU A 209 5.17 -9.71 19.59
CA GLU A 209 4.52 -9.20 20.80
C GLU A 209 3.58 -8.05 20.43
N LEU A 210 2.30 -8.19 20.80
CA LEU A 210 1.24 -7.24 20.48
C LEU A 210 0.32 -7.07 21.70
N SER A 211 -0.46 -6.00 21.70
CA SER A 211 -1.58 -5.84 22.64
C SER A 211 -2.90 -6.10 21.94
N VAL A 212 -3.77 -6.88 22.59
CA VAL A 212 -5.10 -7.22 22.08
C VAL A 212 -6.13 -6.72 23.07
N LEU A 213 -7.17 -6.06 22.53
CA LEU A 213 -8.31 -5.56 23.26
C LEU A 213 -9.56 -6.32 22.80
N PHE A 214 -10.31 -6.84 23.76
CA PHE A 214 -11.69 -7.30 23.57
C PHE A 214 -12.63 -6.36 24.32
N SER A 215 -13.76 -6.04 23.71
CA SER A 215 -14.84 -5.31 24.36
C SER A 215 -16.17 -5.97 24.06
N ASP A 216 -17.08 -6.05 25.02
CA ASP A 216 -18.42 -6.64 24.81
C ASP A 216 -19.51 -5.89 25.60
N ILE A 217 -20.74 -5.83 25.10
CA ILE A 217 -21.84 -5.14 25.79
C ILE A 217 -22.39 -6.05 26.90
N ARG A 218 -22.62 -5.46 28.07
CA ARG A 218 -23.20 -6.20 29.20
C ARG A 218 -24.64 -6.55 28.95
N ASP A 219 -24.95 -7.81 29.22
CA ASP A 219 -26.32 -8.33 29.22
C ASP A 219 -27.04 -8.11 27.86
N PHE A 220 -26.26 -8.01 26.77
CA PHE A 220 -26.77 -7.74 25.43
C PHE A 220 -27.78 -8.77 24.95
N THR A 221 -27.56 -10.06 25.22
CA THR A 221 -28.51 -11.12 24.90
C THR A 221 -29.89 -10.82 25.48
N THR A 222 -29.96 -10.42 26.75
CA THR A 222 -31.22 -10.06 27.43
C THR A 222 -31.87 -8.82 26.81
N TYR A 223 -31.09 -7.84 26.37
CA TYR A 223 -31.63 -6.68 25.67
C TYR A 223 -32.13 -7.05 24.27
N SER A 224 -31.38 -7.88 23.53
CA SER A 224 -31.70 -8.29 22.16
C SER A 224 -33.01 -9.08 22.07
N GLU A 225 -33.36 -9.86 23.10
CA GLU A 225 -34.64 -10.59 23.16
C GLU A 225 -35.87 -9.65 23.23
N ARG A 226 -35.69 -8.39 23.65
CA ARG A 226 -36.77 -7.42 23.85
C ARG A 226 -36.90 -6.42 22.72
N LEU A 227 -35.95 -6.39 21.79
CA LEU A 227 -35.87 -5.43 20.70
C LEU A 227 -36.24 -6.09 19.37
N SER A 228 -36.82 -5.32 18.44
CA SER A 228 -36.99 -5.80 17.08
C SER A 228 -35.62 -5.95 16.38
N PRO A 229 -35.49 -6.82 15.36
CA PRO A 229 -34.25 -6.94 14.58
C PRO A 229 -33.73 -5.60 14.03
N GLU A 230 -34.62 -4.72 13.59
CA GLU A 230 -34.29 -3.38 13.09
C GLU A 230 -33.74 -2.48 14.20
N GLN A 231 -34.33 -2.53 15.40
CA GLN A 231 -33.84 -1.79 16.56
C GLN A 231 -32.47 -2.29 17.02
N ILE A 232 -32.23 -3.61 16.98
CA ILE A 232 -30.93 -4.20 17.31
C ILE A 232 -29.86 -3.69 16.33
N VAL A 233 -30.13 -3.77 15.02
CA VAL A 233 -29.17 -3.31 14.00
C VAL A 233 -28.90 -1.80 14.12
N ALA A 234 -29.94 -0.99 14.32
CA ALA A 234 -29.79 0.44 14.52
C ALA A 234 -28.94 0.76 15.76
N PHE A 235 -29.23 0.11 16.89
CA PHE A 235 -28.47 0.26 18.13
C PHE A 235 -27.02 -0.17 17.98
N LEU A 236 -26.77 -1.34 17.37
CA LEU A 236 -25.42 -1.83 17.11
C LEU A 236 -24.63 -0.86 16.24
N ASN A 237 -25.22 -0.30 15.18
CA ASN A 237 -24.55 0.70 14.36
C ASN A 237 -24.22 1.98 15.15
N THR A 238 -25.15 2.45 15.99
CA THR A 238 -24.94 3.61 16.87
C THR A 238 -23.84 3.36 17.89
N TYR A 239 -23.73 2.15 18.44
CA TYR A 239 -22.69 1.77 19.41
C TYR A 239 -21.33 1.50 18.73
N LEU A 240 -21.29 0.63 17.71
CA LEU A 240 -20.04 0.19 17.07
C LEU A 240 -19.32 1.35 16.37
N THR A 241 -20.03 2.38 15.89
CA THR A 241 -19.43 3.52 15.19
C THR A 241 -18.42 4.29 16.05
N PRO A 242 -18.78 4.89 17.20
CA PRO A 242 -17.81 5.59 18.07
C PRO A 242 -16.77 4.64 18.68
N MET A 243 -17.13 3.39 18.99
CA MET A 243 -16.14 2.42 19.49
C MET A 243 -15.07 2.10 18.43
N THR A 244 -15.47 1.96 17.17
CA THR A 244 -14.53 1.80 16.05
C THR A 244 -13.66 3.03 15.87
N ARG A 245 -14.23 4.24 15.98
CA ARG A 245 -13.43 5.49 15.96
C ARG A 245 -12.43 5.54 17.10
N ALA A 246 -12.75 5.02 18.28
CA ALA A 246 -11.80 4.93 19.39
C ALA A 246 -10.61 4.02 19.05
N VAL A 247 -10.87 2.86 18.42
CA VAL A 247 -9.81 1.94 17.93
C VAL A 247 -8.94 2.62 16.89
N LEU A 248 -9.54 3.13 15.81
CA LEU A 248 -8.79 3.72 14.69
C LEU A 248 -8.02 4.98 15.12
N GLY A 249 -8.64 5.81 15.97
CA GLY A 249 -8.03 7.04 16.48
C GLY A 249 -6.91 6.82 17.49
N THR A 250 -6.71 5.59 17.97
CA THR A 250 -5.58 5.18 18.83
C THR A 250 -4.56 4.31 18.09
N GLN A 251 -4.60 4.36 16.75
CA GLN A 251 -3.73 3.56 15.87
C GLN A 251 -3.92 2.05 16.02
N GLY A 252 -5.07 1.60 16.53
CA GLY A 252 -5.45 0.20 16.57
C GLY A 252 -5.93 -0.28 15.20
N TYR A 253 -5.75 -1.58 14.98
CA TYR A 253 -6.37 -2.34 13.90
C TYR A 253 -7.66 -2.98 14.42
N LEU A 254 -8.79 -2.65 13.80
CA LEU A 254 -10.04 -3.37 14.05
C LEU A 254 -9.99 -4.71 13.32
N ASP A 255 -9.80 -5.80 14.08
CA ASP A 255 -9.67 -7.13 13.51
C ASP A 255 -11.03 -7.69 13.08
N LYS A 256 -12.00 -7.75 13.99
CA LYS A 256 -13.37 -8.15 13.67
C LYS A 256 -14.39 -7.75 14.74
N TYR A 257 -15.65 -7.76 14.33
CA TYR A 257 -16.79 -7.82 15.24
C TYR A 257 -17.20 -9.27 15.48
N ILE A 258 -17.61 -9.60 16.70
CA ILE A 258 -18.14 -10.90 17.10
C ILE A 258 -19.49 -10.66 17.77
N GLY A 259 -20.55 -10.47 16.97
CA GLY A 259 -21.82 -9.97 17.48
C GLY A 259 -21.70 -8.50 17.90
N ASP A 260 -21.95 -8.21 19.17
CA ASP A 260 -21.74 -6.92 19.83
C ASP A 260 -20.30 -6.73 20.34
N ALA A 261 -19.50 -7.79 20.35
CA ALA A 261 -18.11 -7.72 20.78
C ALA A 261 -17.18 -7.15 19.70
N ILE A 262 -16.16 -6.43 20.14
CA ILE A 262 -15.12 -5.82 19.32
C ILE A 262 -13.78 -6.48 19.68
N MET A 263 -13.06 -6.94 18.66
CA MET A 263 -11.67 -7.36 18.78
C MET A 263 -10.76 -6.36 18.04
N ALA A 264 -9.81 -5.78 18.77
CA ALA A 264 -8.83 -4.84 18.25
C ALA A 264 -7.40 -5.25 18.61
N VAL A 265 -6.46 -4.92 17.73
CA VAL A 265 -5.04 -5.28 17.86
C VAL A 265 -4.20 -4.02 17.74
N PHE A 266 -3.16 -3.92 18.55
CA PHE A 266 -2.22 -2.81 18.58
C PHE A 266 -0.79 -3.32 18.34
N GLY A 267 -0.02 -2.59 17.53
CA GLY A 267 1.33 -3.00 17.08
C GLY A 267 1.34 -3.84 15.79
N ALA A 268 0.20 -4.00 15.14
CA ALA A 268 0.05 -4.62 13.83
C ALA A 268 -0.98 -3.85 12.97
N PRO A 269 -0.86 -3.86 11.62
CA PRO A 269 0.21 -4.49 10.83
C PRO A 269 1.56 -3.76 10.98
N VAL A 270 1.52 -2.47 11.32
CA VAL A 270 2.70 -1.64 11.57
C VAL A 270 3.20 -1.85 13.01
N PRO A 271 4.47 -2.25 13.21
CA PRO A 271 5.06 -2.39 14.54
C PRO A 271 5.07 -1.06 15.31
N ARG A 272 4.65 -1.10 16.58
CA ARG A 272 4.69 0.05 17.49
C ARG A 272 5.17 -0.41 18.86
N ALA A 273 6.19 0.23 19.43
CA ALA A 273 6.62 -0.05 20.80
C ALA A 273 5.52 0.29 21.83
N GLU A 274 4.71 1.31 21.51
CA GLU A 274 3.66 1.84 22.40
C GLU A 274 2.31 1.12 22.29
N HIS A 275 2.29 -0.12 21.76
CA HIS A 275 1.05 -0.86 21.53
C HIS A 275 0.20 -1.05 22.80
N ALA A 276 0.83 -1.23 23.96
CA ALA A 276 0.13 -1.39 25.24
C ALA A 276 -0.51 -0.07 25.74
N PRO A 277 0.24 1.05 25.84
CA PRO A 277 -0.35 2.36 26.11
C PRO A 277 -1.47 2.75 25.13
N GLN A 278 -1.33 2.43 23.84
CA GLN A 278 -2.36 2.70 22.82
C GLN A 278 -3.65 1.91 23.07
N ALA A 279 -3.53 0.62 23.43
CA ALA A 279 -4.69 -0.21 23.78
C ALA A 279 -5.42 0.32 25.02
N LEU A 280 -4.69 0.81 26.01
CA LEU A 280 -5.27 1.40 27.22
C LEU A 280 -5.95 2.74 26.92
N ASP A 281 -5.35 3.59 26.09
CA ASP A 281 -6.01 4.81 25.62
C ASP A 281 -7.29 4.50 24.85
N CYS A 282 -7.30 3.44 24.04
CA CYS A 282 -8.50 2.97 23.36
C CYS A 282 -9.60 2.63 24.38
N ALA A 283 -9.28 1.86 25.42
CA ALA A 283 -10.23 1.53 26.49
C ALA A 283 -10.75 2.80 27.19
N LEU A 284 -9.89 3.77 27.52
CA LEU A 284 -10.30 5.04 28.12
C LEU A 284 -11.17 5.90 27.20
N ARG A 285 -10.93 5.87 25.88
CA ARG A 285 -11.77 6.57 24.90
C ARG A 285 -13.11 5.88 24.75
N MET A 286 -13.15 4.55 24.66
CA MET A 286 -14.39 3.77 24.66
C MET A 286 -15.22 4.11 25.90
N HIS A 287 -14.61 4.18 27.08
CA HIS A 287 -15.29 4.59 28.32
C HIS A 287 -16.00 5.95 28.19
N ARG A 288 -15.34 6.96 27.62
CA ARG A 288 -15.93 8.30 27.43
C ARG A 288 -17.07 8.30 26.41
N GLU A 289 -16.95 7.53 25.34
CA GLU A 289 -18.01 7.40 24.34
C GLU A 289 -19.26 6.72 24.93
N LEU A 290 -19.13 5.89 25.97
CA LEU A 290 -20.33 5.36 26.64
C LEU A 290 -21.17 6.47 27.28
N ASP A 291 -20.54 7.50 27.85
CA ASP A 291 -21.28 8.60 28.47
C ASP A 291 -22.12 9.37 27.45
N THR A 292 -21.66 9.45 26.19
CA THR A 292 -22.40 10.10 25.11
C THR A 292 -23.54 9.22 24.57
N LEU A 293 -23.37 7.89 24.64
CA LEU A 293 -24.33 6.90 24.13
C LEU A 293 -25.42 6.50 25.12
N ARG A 294 -25.15 6.57 26.43
CA ARG A 294 -26.09 6.16 27.50
C ARG A 294 -27.49 6.78 27.38
N PRO A 295 -27.66 8.08 27.08
CA PRO A 295 -29.01 8.66 26.94
C PRO A 295 -29.82 8.03 25.81
N GLU A 296 -29.19 7.70 24.68
CA GLU A 296 -29.86 7.06 23.56
C GLU A 296 -30.19 5.60 23.86
N ALA A 297 -29.26 4.86 24.46
CA ALA A 297 -29.48 3.49 24.92
C ALA A 297 -30.62 3.40 25.94
N ALA A 298 -30.70 4.35 26.88
CA ALA A 298 -31.76 4.41 27.88
C ALA A 298 -33.16 4.58 27.27
N ARG A 299 -33.30 5.27 26.13
CA ARG A 299 -34.58 5.36 25.39
C ARG A 299 -35.07 4.01 24.86
N LEU A 300 -34.15 3.06 24.66
CA LEU A 300 -34.44 1.68 24.28
C LEU A 300 -34.55 0.74 25.50
N GLY A 301 -34.49 1.27 26.72
CA GLY A 301 -34.51 0.47 27.95
C GLY A 301 -33.20 -0.28 28.21
N ILE A 302 -32.10 0.16 27.61
CA ILE A 302 -30.77 -0.46 27.73
C ILE A 302 -29.93 0.34 28.73
N ASP A 303 -29.50 -0.29 29.82
CA ASP A 303 -28.42 0.22 30.66
C ASP A 303 -27.07 -0.14 30.01
N LEU A 304 -26.54 0.78 29.21
CA LEU A 304 -25.34 0.56 28.41
C LEU A 304 -24.09 0.54 29.28
N ARG A 305 -23.59 -0.67 29.49
CA ARG A 305 -22.30 -0.98 30.10
C ARG A 305 -21.52 -1.91 29.18
N ILE A 306 -20.21 -1.84 29.21
CA ILE A 306 -19.33 -2.76 28.46
C ILE A 306 -18.29 -3.35 29.40
N GLY A 307 -17.77 -4.53 29.05
CA GLY A 307 -16.53 -5.06 29.59
C GLY A 307 -15.39 -4.85 28.62
N VAL A 308 -14.19 -4.56 29.12
CA VAL A 308 -12.98 -4.44 28.29
C VAL A 308 -11.85 -5.29 28.86
N GLY A 309 -11.32 -6.22 28.07
CA GLY A 309 -10.14 -7.03 28.41
C GLY A 309 -8.94 -6.64 27.57
N VAL A 310 -7.82 -6.27 28.19
CA VAL A 310 -6.58 -5.92 27.47
C VAL A 310 -5.42 -6.81 27.91
N ASN A 311 -4.82 -7.54 26.98
CA ASN A 311 -3.64 -8.34 27.27
C ASN A 311 -2.52 -8.12 26.25
N THR A 312 -1.28 -8.16 26.73
CA THR A 312 -0.06 -8.03 25.94
C THR A 312 0.71 -9.33 25.99
N GLY A 313 1.23 -9.77 24.85
CA GLY A 313 2.08 -10.95 24.80
C GLY A 313 2.39 -11.39 23.38
N GLU A 314 3.20 -12.44 23.27
CA GLU A 314 3.51 -13.04 21.98
C GLU A 314 2.25 -13.68 21.37
N VAL A 315 2.03 -13.37 20.10
CA VAL A 315 0.98 -13.93 19.25
C VAL A 315 1.56 -14.19 17.86
N ILE A 316 0.88 -15.01 17.07
CA ILE A 316 1.14 -15.12 15.65
C ILE A 316 0.21 -14.15 14.94
N VAL A 317 0.76 -13.27 14.10
CA VAL A 317 0.00 -12.31 13.29
C VAL A 317 0.26 -12.58 11.81
N GLY A 318 -0.78 -12.53 10.97
CA GLY A 318 -0.65 -12.72 9.54
C GLY A 318 -1.96 -13.08 8.86
N ASN A 319 -1.91 -13.38 7.56
CA ASN A 319 -3.06 -13.89 6.82
C ASN A 319 -3.37 -15.33 7.26
N MET A 320 -4.49 -15.55 7.93
CA MET A 320 -4.95 -16.87 8.40
C MET A 320 -6.34 -17.20 7.83
N GLY A 321 -6.56 -18.45 7.45
CA GLY A 321 -7.84 -18.93 6.92
C GLY A 321 -7.67 -20.04 5.88
N ALA A 322 -8.74 -20.36 5.16
CA ALA A 322 -8.71 -21.30 4.04
C ALA A 322 -8.20 -20.61 2.76
N GLU A 323 -7.76 -21.37 1.76
CA GLU A 323 -7.26 -20.83 0.48
C GLU A 323 -8.24 -19.85 -0.19
N GLU A 324 -9.53 -20.09 0.00
CA GLU A 324 -10.64 -19.31 -0.58
C GLU A 324 -11.04 -18.10 0.27
N ARG A 325 -10.66 -18.08 1.56
CA ARG A 325 -11.00 -17.02 2.52
C ARG A 325 -9.96 -16.92 3.63
N PHE A 326 -9.12 -15.89 3.54
CA PHE A 326 -8.12 -15.55 4.55
C PHE A 326 -8.39 -14.15 5.11
N ASP A 327 -8.19 -13.99 6.41
CA ASP A 327 -8.26 -12.71 7.12
C ASP A 327 -6.87 -12.40 7.71
N TYR A 328 -6.43 -11.14 7.65
CA TYR A 328 -5.26 -10.71 8.42
C TYR A 328 -5.66 -10.62 9.89
N THR A 329 -5.16 -11.51 10.74
CA THR A 329 -5.63 -11.64 12.13
C THR A 329 -4.53 -12.13 13.05
N VAL A 330 -4.83 -12.20 14.35
CA VAL A 330 -3.91 -12.68 15.39
C VAL A 330 -4.42 -13.95 16.06
N ALA A 331 -3.50 -14.86 16.39
CA ALA A 331 -3.81 -16.09 17.13
C ALA A 331 -2.75 -16.37 18.20
N GLY A 332 -3.19 -16.92 19.33
CA GLY A 332 -2.31 -17.37 20.40
C GLY A 332 -2.94 -17.27 21.78
N ASP A 333 -2.27 -17.86 22.77
CA ASP A 333 -2.76 -17.86 24.16
C ASP A 333 -2.95 -16.45 24.73
N SER A 334 -2.14 -15.48 24.29
CA SER A 334 -2.27 -14.09 24.70
C SER A 334 -3.56 -13.44 24.21
N VAL A 335 -4.08 -13.85 23.03
CA VAL A 335 -5.38 -13.41 22.49
C VAL A 335 -6.51 -13.99 23.34
N ASN A 336 -6.44 -15.29 23.64
CA ASN A 336 -7.42 -15.98 24.47
C ASN A 336 -7.47 -15.40 25.90
N LEU A 337 -6.33 -14.98 26.45
CA LEU A 337 -6.30 -14.30 27.74
C LEU A 337 -7.03 -12.95 27.68
N ALA A 338 -6.84 -12.13 26.64
CA ALA A 338 -7.55 -10.86 26.50
C ALA A 338 -9.09 -11.05 26.51
N SER A 339 -9.60 -12.00 25.71
CA SER A 339 -11.03 -12.33 25.69
C SER A 339 -11.54 -12.86 27.05
N ARG A 340 -10.73 -13.64 27.78
CA ARG A 340 -11.10 -14.08 29.14
C ARG A 340 -11.12 -12.94 30.15
N LEU A 341 -10.18 -12.00 30.06
CA LEU A 341 -10.18 -10.80 30.91
C LEU A 341 -11.44 -9.98 30.69
N GLU A 342 -11.87 -9.83 29.44
CA GLU A 342 -13.18 -9.24 29.12
C GLU A 342 -14.29 -10.04 29.83
N GLY A 343 -14.40 -11.35 29.64
CA GLY A 343 -15.48 -12.11 30.31
C GLY A 343 -15.46 -11.98 31.85
N LEU A 344 -14.27 -11.91 32.46
CA LEU A 344 -14.09 -11.73 33.91
C LEU A 344 -14.52 -10.35 34.40
N THR A 345 -14.51 -9.32 33.55
CA THR A 345 -14.98 -7.98 33.96
C THR A 345 -16.45 -8.02 34.44
N LYS A 346 -17.27 -8.97 33.97
CA LYS A 346 -18.64 -9.20 34.49
C LYS A 346 -18.65 -9.75 35.92
N VAL A 347 -17.74 -10.68 36.23
CA VAL A 347 -17.61 -11.32 37.54
C VAL A 347 -17.14 -10.30 38.59
N TYR A 348 -16.14 -9.51 38.25
CA TYR A 348 -15.58 -8.49 39.15
C TYR A 348 -16.38 -7.19 39.17
N GLY A 349 -17.32 -7.01 38.24
CA GLY A 349 -18.16 -5.81 38.15
C GLY A 349 -17.42 -4.54 37.72
N VAL A 350 -16.26 -4.68 37.07
CA VAL A 350 -15.39 -3.55 36.68
C VAL A 350 -15.50 -3.27 35.19
N PHE A 351 -15.07 -2.08 34.77
CA PHE A 351 -15.07 -1.69 33.35
C PHE A 351 -13.99 -2.42 32.55
N CYS A 352 -12.74 -2.38 33.02
CA CYS A 352 -11.60 -2.88 32.26
C CYS A 352 -10.64 -3.68 33.13
N LEU A 353 -10.34 -4.91 32.69
CA LEU A 353 -9.28 -5.76 33.26
C LEU A 353 -8.11 -5.86 32.29
N VAL A 354 -6.92 -5.78 32.86
CA VAL A 354 -5.66 -5.85 32.12
C VAL A 354 -4.75 -6.94 32.67
N GLY A 355 -4.02 -7.60 31.77
CA GLY A 355 -3.01 -8.57 32.13
C GLY A 355 -1.74 -7.90 32.69
N GLU A 356 -0.98 -8.65 33.49
CA GLU A 356 0.26 -8.17 34.11
C GLU A 356 1.26 -7.55 33.13
N ARG A 357 1.45 -8.17 31.96
CA ARG A 357 2.38 -7.65 30.94
C ARG A 357 1.91 -6.31 30.38
N THR A 358 0.61 -6.13 30.15
CA THR A 358 0.04 -4.84 29.74
C THR A 358 0.29 -3.79 30.80
N ARG A 359 0.04 -4.10 32.08
CA ARG A 359 0.28 -3.18 33.20
C ARG A 359 1.75 -2.76 33.29
N ARG A 360 2.69 -3.69 33.07
CA ARG A 360 4.13 -3.38 33.06
C ARG A 360 4.53 -2.50 31.87
N ALA A 361 3.92 -2.70 30.71
CA ALA A 361 4.19 -1.93 29.49
C ALA A 361 3.42 -0.59 29.40
N ALA A 362 2.46 -0.33 30.32
CA ALA A 362 1.59 0.83 30.27
C ALA A 362 2.31 2.18 30.46
N GLY A 363 3.42 2.18 31.20
CA GLY A 363 4.09 3.41 31.65
C GLY A 363 3.40 4.08 32.84
N ALA A 364 3.97 5.18 33.34
CA ALA A 364 3.59 5.81 34.61
C ALA A 364 2.27 6.62 34.58
N ARG A 365 1.70 6.85 33.40
CA ARG A 365 0.51 7.71 33.23
C ARG A 365 -0.83 7.03 33.53
N PHE A 366 -0.82 5.72 33.75
CA PHE A 366 -2.02 4.92 34.01
C PHE A 366 -2.03 4.43 35.45
N CYS A 367 -3.22 4.44 36.05
CA CYS A 367 -3.45 3.98 37.40
C CYS A 367 -4.14 2.62 37.37
N PHE A 368 -3.67 1.70 38.22
CA PHE A 368 -4.22 0.36 38.32
C PHE A 368 -4.37 -0.05 39.78
N ARG A 369 -5.31 -0.96 40.04
CA ARG A 369 -5.27 -1.80 41.25
C ARG A 369 -5.20 -3.27 40.86
N GLU A 370 -4.46 -4.07 41.61
CA GLU A 370 -4.44 -5.51 41.41
C GLU A 370 -5.74 -6.11 41.95
N VAL A 371 -6.50 -6.83 41.11
CA VAL A 371 -7.85 -7.30 41.44
C VAL A 371 -7.83 -8.72 42.01
N ASP A 372 -7.14 -9.64 41.36
CA ASP A 372 -7.06 -11.04 41.78
C ASP A 372 -5.90 -11.80 41.10
N LEU A 373 -5.63 -13.01 41.55
CA LEU A 373 -4.85 -14.02 40.82
C LEU A 373 -5.83 -15.04 40.22
N VAL A 374 -5.96 -15.06 38.90
CA VAL A 374 -6.88 -15.99 38.23
C VAL A 374 -6.14 -17.15 37.60
N GLN A 375 -6.66 -18.36 37.78
CA GLN A 375 -6.14 -19.54 37.11
C GLN A 375 -6.74 -19.64 35.71
N VAL A 376 -5.87 -19.50 34.71
CA VAL A 376 -6.26 -19.55 33.31
C VAL A 376 -6.25 -21.01 32.86
N LYS A 377 -7.39 -21.54 32.40
CA LYS A 377 -7.48 -22.92 31.90
C LYS A 377 -6.40 -23.16 30.83
N GLY A 378 -5.51 -24.12 31.10
CA GLY A 378 -4.35 -24.46 30.26
C GLY A 378 -2.99 -23.93 30.77
N LYS A 379 -2.96 -23.04 31.77
CA LYS A 379 -1.72 -22.58 32.43
C LYS A 379 -1.64 -23.11 33.86
N SER A 380 -0.45 -23.60 34.23
CA SER A 380 -0.16 -24.09 35.57
C SER A 380 -0.01 -22.96 36.60
N GLN A 381 0.49 -21.80 36.17
CA GLN A 381 0.66 -20.63 37.03
C GLN A 381 -0.53 -19.67 36.94
N PRO A 382 -1.07 -19.21 38.09
CA PRO A 382 -2.06 -18.13 38.13
C PRO A 382 -1.49 -16.83 37.53
N VAL A 383 -2.38 -16.02 36.94
CA VAL A 383 -2.00 -14.73 36.35
C VAL A 383 -2.65 -13.61 37.14
N ALA A 384 -1.85 -12.60 37.50
CA ALA A 384 -2.35 -11.38 38.12
C ALA A 384 -3.14 -10.55 37.12
N ILE A 385 -4.32 -10.12 37.54
CA ILE A 385 -5.20 -9.24 36.77
C ILE A 385 -5.37 -7.92 37.50
N TYR A 386 -5.46 -6.85 36.73
CA TYR A 386 -5.50 -5.50 37.26
C TYR A 386 -6.69 -4.76 36.67
N GLU A 387 -7.34 -3.93 37.47
CA GLU A 387 -8.34 -2.99 36.96
C GLU A 387 -7.66 -1.71 36.52
N LEU A 388 -8.03 -1.21 35.34
CA LEU A 388 -7.64 0.12 34.88
C LEU A 388 -8.51 1.18 35.57
N LEU A 389 -7.91 1.94 36.48
CA LEU A 389 -8.59 3.01 37.24
C LEU A 389 -8.66 4.33 36.45
N GLY A 390 -7.76 4.54 35.49
CA GLY A 390 -7.73 5.74 34.66
C GLY A 390 -6.36 5.99 34.03
N GLY A 391 -6.26 7.11 33.30
CA GLY A 391 -4.99 7.58 32.75
C GLY A 391 -5.03 9.06 32.36
N GLY A 392 -3.96 9.79 32.68
CA GLY A 392 -3.92 11.25 32.53
C GLY A 392 -5.03 11.93 33.35
N GLU A 393 -5.86 12.74 32.69
CA GLU A 393 -6.99 13.45 33.31
C GLU A 393 -8.31 12.66 33.31
N HIS A 394 -8.29 11.39 32.90
CA HIS A 394 -9.51 10.62 32.69
C HIS A 394 -9.61 9.44 33.67
N PRO A 395 -10.29 9.65 34.81
CA PRO A 395 -10.61 8.58 35.74
C PRO A 395 -11.74 7.70 35.16
N VAL A 396 -11.58 6.39 35.32
CA VAL A 396 -12.63 5.38 35.12
C VAL A 396 -13.25 5.04 36.48
N ALA A 397 -12.40 4.84 37.49
CA ALA A 397 -12.78 4.59 38.86
C ALA A 397 -11.82 5.31 39.81
N SER A 398 -12.33 5.78 40.94
CA SER A 398 -11.54 6.44 41.98
C SER A 398 -11.90 5.83 43.33
N TYR A 399 -10.89 5.33 44.03
CA TYR A 399 -11.03 4.69 45.33
C TYR A 399 -10.12 5.37 46.34
N GLY A 400 -10.63 5.67 47.52
CA GLY A 400 -9.83 6.09 48.67
C GLY A 400 -9.22 4.89 49.38
N GLN A 401 -8.06 5.08 50.03
CA GLN A 401 -7.42 4.07 50.88
C GLN A 401 -7.17 2.72 50.18
N LEU A 402 -6.63 2.76 48.95
CA LEU A 402 -6.27 1.55 48.18
C LEU A 402 -5.34 0.59 48.95
N ASP A 403 -4.55 1.11 49.90
CA ASP A 403 -3.70 0.32 50.78
C ASP A 403 -4.50 -0.68 51.64
N LEU A 404 -5.73 -0.35 52.03
CA LEU A 404 -6.62 -1.29 52.74
C LEU A 404 -7.05 -2.44 51.84
N PHE A 405 -7.36 -2.15 50.58
CA PHE A 405 -7.72 -3.16 49.60
C PHE A 405 -6.54 -4.10 49.31
N GLU A 406 -5.35 -3.54 49.07
CA GLU A 406 -4.12 -4.30 48.84
C GLU A 406 -3.81 -5.22 50.04
N ARG A 407 -3.91 -4.70 51.26
CA ARG A 407 -3.77 -5.50 52.49
C ARG A 407 -4.82 -6.62 52.57
N GLY A 408 -6.07 -6.34 52.18
CA GLY A 408 -7.12 -7.36 52.12
C GLY A 408 -6.76 -8.51 51.19
N VAL A 409 -6.27 -8.19 49.99
CA VAL A 409 -5.82 -9.17 48.98
C VAL A 409 -4.60 -9.96 49.48
N GLU A 410 -3.63 -9.31 50.11
CA GLU A 410 -2.47 -9.98 50.71
C GLU A 410 -2.89 -10.99 51.79
N ARG A 411 -3.78 -10.59 52.70
CA ARG A 411 -4.29 -11.45 53.78
C ARG A 411 -5.15 -12.60 53.25
N TRP A 412 -5.94 -12.33 52.22
CA TRP A 412 -6.69 -13.36 51.49
C TRP A 412 -5.75 -14.43 50.92
N ARG A 413 -4.67 -14.01 50.25
CA ARG A 413 -3.66 -14.94 49.70
C ARG A 413 -2.94 -15.73 50.78
N ALA A 414 -2.64 -15.10 51.91
CA ALA A 414 -1.99 -15.73 53.05
C ALA A 414 -2.91 -16.70 53.83
N GLY A 415 -4.20 -16.79 53.50
CA GLY A 415 -5.18 -17.60 54.24
C GLY A 415 -5.65 -16.98 55.55
N ALA A 416 -5.28 -15.73 55.84
CA ALA A 416 -5.70 -14.97 57.02
C ALA A 416 -7.10 -14.36 56.81
N PHE A 417 -8.11 -15.22 56.67
CA PHE A 417 -9.46 -14.84 56.22
C PHE A 417 -10.18 -13.84 57.12
N ALA A 418 -10.00 -13.92 58.43
CA ALA A 418 -10.58 -12.94 59.37
C ALA A 418 -9.98 -11.53 59.18
N GLU A 419 -8.65 -11.45 58.96
CA GLU A 419 -7.96 -10.18 58.70
C GLU A 419 -8.34 -9.63 57.31
N ALA A 420 -8.43 -10.49 56.31
CA ALA A 420 -8.87 -10.13 54.97
C ALA A 420 -10.30 -9.55 54.99
N HIS A 421 -11.21 -10.22 55.70
CA HIS A 421 -12.59 -9.77 55.88
C HIS A 421 -12.66 -8.39 56.54
N ALA A 422 -11.90 -8.15 57.61
CA ALA A 422 -11.85 -6.85 58.27
C ALA A 422 -11.31 -5.74 57.35
N ALA A 423 -10.26 -6.03 56.57
CA ALA A 423 -9.69 -5.08 55.62
C ALA A 423 -10.66 -4.73 54.48
N PHE A 424 -11.34 -5.71 53.89
CA PHE A 424 -12.33 -5.47 52.84
C PHE A 424 -13.57 -4.72 53.35
N LEU A 425 -14.02 -4.98 54.57
CA LEU A 425 -15.10 -4.19 55.20
C LEU A 425 -14.68 -2.74 55.40
N ALA A 426 -13.50 -2.49 55.96
CA ALA A 426 -13.00 -1.13 56.16
C ALA A 426 -12.82 -0.37 54.83
N PHE A 427 -12.34 -1.06 53.79
CA PHE A 427 -12.25 -0.47 52.46
C PHE A 427 -13.63 -0.17 51.86
N LEU A 428 -14.62 -1.05 52.08
CA LEU A 428 -15.99 -0.86 51.60
C LEU A 428 -16.71 0.27 52.35
N GLU A 429 -16.40 0.52 53.62
CA GLU A 429 -16.90 1.70 54.36
C GLU A 429 -16.42 3.00 53.72
N ALA A 430 -15.14 3.05 53.30
CA ALA A 430 -14.58 4.20 52.58
C ALA A 430 -15.04 4.27 51.11
N ASN A 431 -15.39 3.13 50.51
CA ASN A 431 -15.76 3.00 49.10
C ASN A 431 -17.03 2.13 48.91
N PRO A 432 -18.23 2.61 49.30
CA PRO A 432 -19.44 1.78 49.34
C PRO A 432 -19.84 1.17 47.99
N GLY A 433 -19.39 1.77 46.89
CA GLY A 433 -19.65 1.36 45.52
C GLY A 433 -18.78 0.21 45.00
N ASP A 434 -17.73 -0.21 45.72
CA ASP A 434 -16.72 -1.13 45.17
C ASP A 434 -17.25 -2.57 44.96
N PRO A 435 -17.35 -3.06 43.72
CA PRO A 435 -17.87 -4.40 43.46
C PRO A 435 -16.87 -5.51 43.86
N VAL A 436 -15.57 -5.24 43.78
CA VAL A 436 -14.53 -6.26 44.01
C VAL A 436 -14.44 -6.64 45.48
N SER A 437 -14.48 -5.66 46.40
CA SER A 437 -14.49 -5.94 47.84
C SER A 437 -15.73 -6.70 48.28
N ARG A 438 -16.91 -6.37 47.72
CA ARG A 438 -18.14 -7.15 47.98
C ARG A 438 -17.99 -8.60 47.54
N LEU A 439 -17.44 -8.84 46.35
CA LEU A 439 -17.18 -10.19 45.86
C LEU A 439 -16.22 -10.97 46.79
N TYR A 440 -15.17 -10.34 47.31
CA TYR A 440 -14.29 -10.99 48.28
C TYR A 440 -14.99 -11.33 49.59
N LEU A 441 -15.83 -10.43 50.11
CA LEU A 441 -16.62 -10.69 51.32
C LEU A 441 -17.61 -11.84 51.12
N GLU A 442 -18.31 -11.88 49.98
CA GLU A 442 -19.19 -13.00 49.61
C GLU A 442 -18.43 -14.33 49.54
N ARG A 443 -17.23 -14.34 48.93
CA ARG A 443 -16.36 -15.52 48.88
C ARG A 443 -15.89 -15.96 50.27
N LEU A 444 -15.51 -15.01 51.14
CA LEU A 444 -15.10 -15.26 52.52
C LEU A 444 -16.23 -15.85 53.37
N ASP A 445 -17.44 -15.34 53.21
CA ASP A 445 -18.64 -15.83 53.90
C ASP A 445 -19.02 -17.23 53.40
N ALA A 446 -18.94 -17.49 52.10
CA ALA A 446 -19.19 -18.82 51.53
C ALA A 446 -18.18 -19.89 52.01
N LEU A 447 -16.93 -19.50 52.27
CA LEU A 447 -15.88 -20.37 52.80
C LEU A 447 -15.91 -20.50 54.34
N GLY A 448 -16.89 -19.89 55.02
CA GLY A 448 -17.01 -19.95 56.48
C GLY A 448 -15.85 -19.30 57.23
N ARG A 449 -15.15 -18.34 56.58
CA ARG A 449 -14.05 -17.54 57.16
C ARG A 449 -12.90 -18.36 57.76
N THR A 450 -12.79 -19.63 57.40
CA THR A 450 -11.69 -20.53 57.77
C THR A 450 -10.96 -20.97 56.52
N CYS A 451 -9.62 -20.97 56.56
CA CYS A 451 -8.81 -21.32 55.41
C CYS A 451 -8.97 -22.81 55.06
N PRO A 452 -9.38 -23.17 53.83
CA PRO A 452 -9.44 -24.57 53.41
C PRO A 452 -8.05 -25.21 53.45
N PRO A 453 -7.94 -26.51 53.73
CA PRO A 453 -6.68 -27.23 53.62
C PRO A 453 -6.19 -27.21 52.16
N GLY A 454 -4.94 -26.80 51.93
CA GLY A 454 -4.34 -26.72 50.60
C GLY A 454 -4.58 -25.39 49.85
N TRP A 455 -4.93 -24.32 50.55
CA TRP A 455 -5.11 -22.99 49.97
C TRP A 455 -3.85 -22.49 49.25
N THR A 456 -4.00 -22.17 47.96
CA THR A 456 -2.92 -21.67 47.09
C THR A 456 -2.99 -20.16 46.87
N GLY A 457 -3.84 -19.46 47.62
CA GLY A 457 -4.09 -18.03 47.42
C GLY A 457 -5.02 -17.68 46.26
N VAL A 458 -5.53 -18.69 45.55
CA VAL A 458 -6.33 -18.53 44.33
C VAL A 458 -7.71 -19.12 44.51
N PHE A 459 -8.73 -18.32 44.23
CA PHE A 459 -10.10 -18.80 44.18
C PHE A 459 -10.37 -19.48 42.84
N VAL A 460 -10.62 -20.79 42.87
CA VAL A 460 -11.05 -21.53 41.67
C VAL A 460 -12.57 -21.48 41.60
N HIS A 461 -13.11 -20.81 40.57
CA HIS A 461 -14.54 -20.87 40.29
C HIS A 461 -14.96 -22.32 39.98
N VAL A 462 -15.83 -22.89 40.82
CA VAL A 462 -16.27 -24.29 40.71
C VAL A 462 -17.43 -24.46 39.71
N ASN A 463 -17.99 -23.38 39.17
CA ASN A 463 -19.08 -23.44 38.19
C ASN A 463 -18.63 -23.09 36.77
N LYS A 464 -19.10 -23.92 35.83
CA LYS A 464 -18.93 -23.84 34.37
C LYS A 464 -19.71 -22.70 33.75
#